data_AF-A0A950WQ86-F1
#
_entry.id   AF-A0A950WQ86-F1
#
_cell.length_a   1.000
_cell.length_b   1.000
_cell.length_c   1.000
_cell.angle_alpha   90.00
_cell.angle_beta   90.00
_cell.angle_gamma   90.00
#
_symmetry.space_group_name_H-M   'P 1'
#
loop_
_entity.id
_entity.type
_entity.pdbx_description
1 polymer ?
#
loop_
_entity_poly.entity_id
_entity_poly.type
_entity_poly.pdbx_seq_one_letter_code
_entity_poly.pdbx_strand_id
1 'polypeptide(L)'
;MRLWRIGSALFPVWSAEGARLKGGRWNRPGTPAIYAATSFASSLLETLVHLNIGRVPPAFRYVAVDVPDDVGIDRIGGEELPGWDATPAGPSVEYGDRWLLAGRKLMLLVPSAMT
;
A
#
# COMPACT_ATOMS: atom_id res chain seq x y z
N MET A 1 -11.39 12.37 -1.84
CA MET A 1 -11.51 11.20 -0.89
C MET A 1 -10.50 11.29 0.27
N ARG A 2 -10.67 10.54 1.38
CA ARG A 2 -9.68 10.50 2.49
C ARG A 2 -8.96 9.16 2.57
N LEU A 3 -7.64 9.21 2.72
CA LEU A 3 -6.76 8.04 2.87
C LEU A 3 -6.16 7.99 4.27
N TRP A 4 -5.85 6.77 4.70
CA TRP A 4 -5.25 6.47 6.01
C TRP A 4 -4.01 5.62 5.83
N ARG A 5 -2.94 5.98 6.52
CA ARG A 5 -1.74 5.16 6.60
C ARG A 5 -1.30 5.01 8.03
N ILE A 6 -0.95 3.79 8.39
CA ILE A 6 -0.27 3.44 9.64
C ILE A 6 1.13 2.93 9.27
N GLY A 7 2.15 3.41 9.96
CA GLY A 7 3.53 3.05 9.65
C GLY A 7 4.45 3.15 10.86
N SER A 8 5.53 2.36 10.82
CA SER A 8 6.61 2.44 11.80
C SER A 8 7.32 3.79 11.73
N ALA A 9 7.63 4.40 12.89
CA ALA A 9 8.40 5.64 12.98
C ALA A 9 9.91 5.47 12.72
N LEU A 10 10.35 4.30 12.21
CA LEU A 10 11.72 4.15 11.67
C LEU A 10 12.01 5.12 10.53
N PHE A 11 10.96 5.55 9.82
CA PHE A 11 11.01 6.60 8.81
C PHE A 11 9.85 7.58 9.06
N PRO A 12 9.87 8.79 8.45
CA PRO A 12 8.68 9.63 8.41
C PRO A 12 7.49 8.82 7.91
N VAL A 13 6.36 8.93 8.60
CA VAL A 13 5.17 8.07 8.36
C VAL A 13 4.65 8.18 6.91
N TRP A 14 4.88 9.31 6.23
CA TRP A 14 4.55 9.51 4.82
C TRP A 14 5.75 9.33 3.87
N SER A 15 6.71 8.50 4.24
CA SER A 15 7.86 8.14 3.40
C SER A 15 7.62 6.82 2.65
N ALA A 16 8.16 6.70 1.45
CA ALA A 16 8.18 5.45 0.68
C ALA A 16 9.31 4.49 1.09
N GLU A 17 10.22 4.92 1.97
CA GLU A 17 11.49 4.23 2.22
C GLU A 17 11.33 2.81 2.75
N GLY A 18 10.35 2.57 3.63
CA GLY A 18 10.08 1.22 4.14
C GLY A 18 9.70 0.24 3.04
N ALA A 19 8.80 0.64 2.13
CA ALA A 19 8.38 -0.19 1.00
C ALA A 19 9.48 -0.30 -0.06
N ARG A 20 10.27 0.77 -0.28
CA ARG A 20 11.42 0.74 -1.17
C ARG A 20 12.46 -0.29 -0.70
N LEU A 21 12.77 -0.36 0.59
CA LEU A 21 13.78 -1.27 1.11
C LEU A 21 13.31 -2.73 1.16
N LYS A 22 12.05 -2.97 1.51
CA LYS A 22 11.52 -4.33 1.75
C LYS A 22 10.74 -4.92 0.58
N GLY A 23 10.24 -4.09 -0.32
CA GLY A 23 9.16 -4.48 -1.23
C GLY A 23 7.81 -4.60 -0.53
N GLY A 24 6.81 -4.99 -1.30
CA GLY A 24 5.44 -5.25 -0.85
C GLY A 24 4.66 -6.01 -1.91
N ARG A 25 3.35 -6.19 -1.71
CA ARG A 25 2.50 -6.91 -2.67
C ARG A 25 2.48 -6.26 -4.06
N TRP A 26 2.65 -4.94 -4.14
CA TRP A 26 2.53 -4.16 -5.36
C TRP A 26 3.84 -3.42 -5.75
N ASN A 27 4.98 -3.75 -5.15
CA ASN A 27 6.26 -3.17 -5.51
C ASN A 27 7.43 -4.09 -5.18
N ARG A 28 8.47 -4.11 -6.02
CA ARG A 28 9.73 -4.79 -5.70
C ARG A 28 10.58 -3.97 -4.71
N PRO A 29 11.48 -4.62 -3.97
CA PRO A 29 12.60 -3.93 -3.34
C PRO A 29 13.35 -3.09 -4.39
N GLY A 30 13.63 -1.83 -4.06
CA GLY A 30 14.20 -0.82 -4.95
C GLY A 30 13.16 0.17 -5.48
N THR A 31 11.89 -0.25 -5.67
CA THR A 31 10.83 0.61 -6.20
C THR A 31 10.09 1.31 -5.07
N PRO A 32 10.13 2.65 -4.95
CA PRO A 32 9.44 3.37 -3.88
C PRO A 32 7.92 3.33 -4.06
N ALA A 33 7.20 3.00 -2.99
CA ALA A 33 5.74 3.02 -2.94
C ALA A 33 5.23 3.52 -1.59
N ILE A 34 4.07 4.18 -1.59
CA ILE A 34 3.32 4.53 -0.38
C ILE A 34 2.02 3.73 -0.37
N TYR A 35 1.83 2.92 0.67
CA TYR A 35 0.59 2.18 0.90
C TYR A 35 -0.31 2.98 1.84
N ALA A 36 -1.57 3.14 1.46
CA ALA A 36 -2.62 3.75 2.26
C ALA A 36 -3.95 3.05 1.97
N ALA A 37 -4.87 3.09 2.92
CA ALA A 37 -6.20 2.50 2.79
C ALA A 37 -7.27 3.59 2.78
N THR A 38 -8.43 3.28 2.19
CA THR A 38 -9.60 4.18 2.16
C THR A 38 -10.34 4.25 3.50
N SER A 39 -9.99 3.40 4.47
CA SER A 39 -10.51 3.46 5.84
C SER A 39 -9.40 3.24 6.86
N PHE A 40 -9.55 3.83 8.05
CA PHE A 40 -8.62 3.60 9.17
C PHE A 40 -8.59 2.14 9.59
N ALA A 41 -9.75 1.49 9.66
CA ALA A 41 -9.90 0.10 10.05
C ALA A 41 -9.12 -0.85 9.12
N SER A 42 -9.20 -0.63 7.80
CA SER A 42 -8.44 -1.42 6.82
C SER A 42 -6.94 -1.20 6.99
N SER A 43 -6.47 0.04 7.18
CA SER A 43 -5.04 0.31 7.41
C SER A 43 -4.53 -0.33 8.71
N LEU A 44 -5.38 -0.39 9.74
CA LEU A 44 -5.06 -1.06 11.00
C LEU A 44 -4.99 -2.58 10.86
N LEU A 45 -5.96 -3.19 10.19
CA LEU A 45 -5.98 -4.64 9.95
C LEU A 45 -4.75 -5.08 9.16
N GLU A 46 -4.43 -4.36 8.08
CA GLU A 46 -3.22 -4.54 7.29
C GLU A 46 -1.97 -4.53 8.17
N THR A 47 -1.86 -3.52 9.04
CA THR A 47 -0.73 -3.38 9.96
C THR A 47 -0.65 -4.54 10.96
N LEU A 48 -1.77 -4.94 11.56
CA LEU A 48 -1.79 -5.97 12.59
C LEU A 48 -1.42 -7.35 12.05
N VAL A 49 -1.95 -7.72 10.88
CA VAL A 49 -1.64 -9.01 10.26
C VAL A 49 -0.19 -9.06 9.79
N HIS A 50 0.32 -7.99 9.16
CA HIS A 50 1.72 -7.93 8.75
C HIS A 50 2.71 -8.00 9.91
N LEU A 51 2.36 -7.42 11.07
CA LEU A 51 3.21 -7.49 12.25
C LEU A 51 3.15 -8.84 12.95
N ASN A 52 2.03 -9.56 12.86
CA ASN A 52 1.82 -10.87 13.51
C ASN A 52 2.11 -10.89 15.03
N ILE A 53 1.87 -9.77 15.72
CA ILE A 53 2.08 -9.63 17.18
C ILE A 53 0.79 -9.25 17.94
N GLY A 54 -0.35 -9.16 17.25
CA GLY A 54 -1.66 -8.88 17.85
C GLY A 54 -1.84 -7.48 18.46
N ARG A 55 -0.86 -6.57 18.32
CA ARG A 55 -0.92 -5.19 18.80
C ARG A 55 -0.08 -4.26 17.93
N VAL A 56 -0.42 -2.98 17.92
CA VAL A 56 0.38 -1.94 17.26
C VAL A 56 1.50 -1.49 18.22
N PRO A 57 2.79 -1.55 17.84
CA PRO A 57 3.88 -1.07 18.68
C PRO A 57 3.78 0.44 18.97
N PRO A 58 4.23 0.92 20.14
CA PRO A 58 4.18 2.34 20.49
C PRO A 58 4.93 3.27 19.51
N ALA A 59 5.88 2.72 18.76
CA ALA A 59 6.65 3.43 17.74
C ALA A 59 5.88 3.64 16.43
N PHE A 60 4.64 3.16 16.29
CA PHE A 60 3.85 3.38 15.08
C PHE A 60 3.14 4.73 15.13
N ARG A 61 2.94 5.32 13.97
CA ARG A 61 2.20 6.57 13.77
C ARG A 61 1.17 6.36 12.69
N TYR A 62 0.12 7.18 12.71
CA TYR A 62 -0.85 7.23 11.63
C TYR A 62 -0.91 8.63 11.04
N VAL A 63 -1.33 8.71 9.78
CA VAL A 63 -1.71 9.95 9.11
C VAL A 63 -2.98 9.75 8.31
N ALA A 64 -3.76 10.84 8.25
CA ALA A 64 -4.89 10.97 7.36
C ALA A 64 -4.52 11.98 6.28
N VAL A 65 -4.86 11.68 5.02
CA VAL A 65 -4.59 12.55 3.89
C VAL A 65 -5.86 12.74 3.10
N ASP A 66 -6.23 14.01 2.89
CA ASP A 66 -7.31 14.37 1.99
C ASP A 66 -6.76 14.48 0.57
N VAL A 67 -7.42 13.78 -0.34
CA VAL A 67 -7.08 13.69 -1.75
C VAL A 67 -8.13 14.49 -2.53
N PRO A 68 -7.73 15.52 -3.29
CA PRO A 68 -8.64 16.24 -4.19
C PRO A 68 -9.32 15.30 -5.18
N ASP A 69 -10.53 15.64 -5.61
CA ASP A 69 -11.32 14.75 -6.49
C ASP A 69 -10.85 14.78 -7.95
N ASP A 70 -9.98 15.73 -8.33
CA ASP A 70 -9.43 15.92 -9.67
C ASP A 70 -8.08 15.22 -9.89
N VAL A 71 -7.57 14.48 -8.90
CA VAL A 71 -6.31 13.75 -9.06
C VAL A 71 -6.46 12.54 -9.98
N GLY A 72 -5.40 12.21 -10.71
CA GLY A 72 -5.37 11.02 -11.54
C GLY A 72 -5.32 9.73 -10.70
N ILE A 73 -6.35 8.88 -10.84
CA ILE A 73 -6.46 7.58 -10.17
C ILE A 73 -6.69 6.49 -11.22
N ASP A 74 -5.85 5.45 -11.21
CA ASP A 74 -6.15 4.18 -11.87
C ASP A 74 -6.76 3.21 -10.85
N ARG A 75 -7.54 2.24 -11.33
CA ARG A 75 -8.09 1.16 -10.51
C ARG A 75 -7.89 -0.17 -11.23
N ILE A 76 -7.55 -1.19 -10.45
CA ILE A 76 -7.53 -2.57 -10.92
C ILE A 76 -8.32 -3.45 -9.95
N GLY A 77 -9.20 -4.29 -10.47
CA GLY A 77 -9.93 -5.32 -9.73
C GLY A 77 -9.20 -6.66 -9.72
N GLY A 78 -9.57 -7.56 -8.80
CA GLY A 78 -8.94 -8.88 -8.69
C GLY A 78 -9.16 -9.77 -9.92
N GLU A 79 -10.29 -9.60 -10.61
CA GLU A 79 -10.59 -10.35 -11.86
C GLU A 79 -9.68 -9.92 -13.02
N GLU A 80 -9.24 -8.67 -13.02
CA GLU A 80 -8.36 -8.11 -14.06
C GLU A 80 -6.90 -8.57 -13.90
N LEU A 81 -6.52 -9.05 -12.71
CA LEU A 81 -5.20 -9.57 -12.42
C LEU A 81 -5.27 -10.91 -11.65
N PRO A 82 -5.57 -12.02 -12.33
CA PRO A 82 -5.59 -13.34 -11.69
C PRO A 82 -4.26 -13.64 -10.95
N GLY A 83 -4.37 -14.12 -9.72
CA GLY A 83 -3.22 -14.44 -8.87
C GLY A 83 -2.54 -13.24 -8.20
N TRP A 84 -3.16 -12.05 -8.21
CA TRP A 84 -2.64 -10.86 -7.50
C TRP A 84 -2.46 -11.07 -5.99
N ASP A 85 -3.28 -11.94 -5.39
CA ASP A 85 -3.33 -12.29 -3.96
C ASP A 85 -2.43 -13.47 -3.59
N ALA A 86 -1.72 -14.07 -4.57
CA ALA A 86 -0.80 -15.18 -4.35
C ALA A 86 0.24 -14.88 -3.26
N THR A 87 0.67 -15.95 -2.57
CA THR A 87 1.75 -15.92 -1.58
C THR A 87 2.76 -17.04 -1.91
N PRO A 88 4.00 -16.71 -2.31
CA PRO A 88 4.58 -15.37 -2.43
C PRO A 88 3.94 -14.53 -3.55
N ALA A 89 3.98 -13.20 -3.41
CA ALA A 89 3.41 -12.29 -4.40
C ALA A 89 4.24 -12.30 -5.70
N GLY A 90 3.56 -12.41 -6.85
CA GLY A 90 4.19 -12.42 -8.18
C GLY A 90 3.49 -11.48 -9.16
N PRO A 91 2.27 -11.82 -9.64
CA PRO A 91 1.55 -11.00 -10.63
C PRO A 91 1.30 -9.55 -10.19
N SER A 92 0.94 -9.34 -8.92
CA SER A 92 0.71 -8.01 -8.33
C SER A 92 1.98 -7.16 -8.26
N VAL A 93 3.13 -7.78 -7.97
CA VAL A 93 4.42 -7.10 -7.92
C VAL A 93 4.82 -6.61 -9.32
N GLU A 94 4.69 -7.46 -10.33
CA GLU A 94 5.00 -7.11 -11.72
C GLU A 94 4.09 -6.01 -12.28
N TYR A 95 2.80 -6.08 -11.95
CA TYR A 95 1.85 -5.05 -12.34
C TYR A 95 2.17 -3.72 -11.65
N GLY A 96 2.34 -3.73 -10.33
CA GLY A 96 2.56 -2.54 -9.54
C GLY A 96 3.87 -1.84 -9.86
N ASP A 97 4.97 -2.57 -10.08
CA ASP A 97 6.23 -1.99 -10.54
C ASP A 97 6.08 -1.26 -11.87
N ARG A 98 5.43 -1.90 -12.86
CA ARG A 98 5.20 -1.26 -14.17
C ARG A 98 4.38 0.01 -14.02
N TRP A 99 3.35 -0.01 -13.19
CA TRP A 99 2.52 1.16 -12.93
C TRP A 99 3.31 2.29 -12.24
N LEU A 100 4.07 1.97 -11.19
CA LEU A 100 4.89 2.92 -10.43
C LEU A 100 5.96 3.57 -11.33
N LEU A 101 6.66 2.78 -12.15
CA LEU A 101 7.69 3.27 -13.06
C LEU A 101 7.12 4.10 -14.21
N ALA A 102 5.89 3.81 -14.66
CA ALA A 102 5.24 4.59 -15.70
C ALA A 102 4.85 6.01 -15.22
N GLY A 103 4.58 6.20 -13.93
CA GLY A 103 4.36 7.52 -13.31
C GLY A 103 3.21 8.34 -13.92
N ARG A 104 2.21 7.69 -14.53
CA ARG A 104 1.16 8.37 -15.31
C ARG A 104 0.02 8.95 -14.49
N LYS A 105 -0.24 8.37 -13.31
CA LYS A 105 -1.33 8.72 -12.41
C LYS A 105 -0.79 8.78 -10.99
N LEU A 106 -1.43 9.57 -10.13
CA LEU A 106 -0.98 9.76 -8.75
C LEU A 106 -1.23 8.50 -7.91
N MET A 107 -2.31 7.79 -8.17
CA MET A 107 -2.76 6.68 -7.33
C MET A 107 -3.21 5.47 -8.15
N LEU A 108 -2.97 4.29 -7.59
CA LEU A 108 -3.54 3.03 -8.03
C LEU A 108 -4.42 2.46 -6.91
N LEU A 109 -5.71 2.34 -7.16
CA LEU A 109 -6.64 1.62 -6.28
C LEU A 109 -6.59 0.13 -6.60
N VAL A 110 -6.25 -0.66 -5.60
CA VAL A 110 -6.08 -2.12 -5.68
C VAL A 110 -7.02 -2.82 -4.70
N PRO A 111 -7.39 -4.09 -4.94
CA PRO A 111 -8.06 -4.89 -3.93
C PRO A 111 -7.13 -5.13 -2.72
N SER A 112 -7.72 -5.23 -1.53
CA SER A 112 -7.04 -5.63 -0.30
C SER A 112 -7.11 -7.15 -0.16
N ALA A 113 -5.98 -7.80 0.13
CA ALA A 113 -5.93 -9.26 0.28
C ALA A 113 -6.52 -9.73 1.62
N MET A 114 -6.95 -8.80 2.47
CA MET A 114 -7.30 -9.05 3.86
C MET A 114 -8.72 -8.61 4.21
N THR A 115 -9.53 -8.29 3.19
CA THR A 115 -10.93 -7.83 3.30
C THR A 115 -11.82 -8.48 2.26
#